data_AF-A0A661BDS8-F1
#
_entry.id   AF-A0A661BDS8-F1
#
_cell.length_a   1.000
_cell.length_b   1.000
_cell.length_c   1.000
_cell.angle_alpha   90.00
_cell.angle_beta   90.00
_cell.angle_gamma   90.00
#
_symmetry.space_group_name_H-M   'P 1'
#
loop_
_entity.id
_entity.type
_entity.pdbx_description
1 polymer ?
#
loop_
_entity_poly.entity_id
_entity_poly.type
_entity_poly.pdbx_seq_one_letter_code
_entity_poly.pdbx_strand_id
1 'polypeptide(L)'
;MPRKKLPIEIRECEREGCENTFEVKVGAKYQKRYCSPRCAALATREARKHRRRKRKFPKNDKRKLEKKVYSISDLQNYPVNFDDPDGGKFAEICNAILNGEYTLVGI
;
A
#
# COMPACT_ATOMS: atom_id res chain seq x y z
N MET A 1 -7.95 13.63 39.13
CA MET A 1 -7.91 12.39 39.93
C MET A 1 -6.79 11.49 39.42
N PRO A 2 -5.93 10.92 40.28
CA PRO A 2 -4.90 9.98 39.84
C PRO A 2 -5.55 8.70 39.31
N ARG A 3 -5.10 8.22 38.14
CA ARG A 3 -5.63 6.98 37.54
C ARG A 3 -5.26 5.78 38.42
N LYS A 4 -6.26 4.96 38.78
CA LYS A 4 -6.03 3.71 39.53
C LYS A 4 -5.14 2.77 38.70
N LYS A 5 -4.03 2.29 39.26
CA LYS A 5 -3.15 1.33 38.59
C LYS A 5 -3.88 -0.01 38.44
N LEU A 6 -3.71 -0.66 37.28
CA LEU A 6 -4.24 -2.00 37.05
C LEU A 6 -3.50 -3.03 37.93
N PRO A 7 -4.20 -4.07 38.44
CA PRO A 7 -3.57 -5.15 39.20
C PRO A 7 -2.59 -5.95 38.32
N ILE A 8 -1.58 -6.53 38.96
CA ILE A 8 -0.54 -7.35 38.31
C ILE A 8 -0.69 -8.79 38.81
N GLU A 9 -0.71 -9.74 37.89
CA GLU A 9 -0.73 -11.19 38.15
C GLU A 9 0.51 -11.85 37.54
N ILE A 10 0.98 -12.93 38.17
CA ILE A 10 2.02 -13.80 37.63
C ILE A 10 1.33 -14.90 36.81
N ARG A 11 1.72 -15.06 35.55
CA ARG A 11 1.21 -16.12 34.66
C ARG A 11 2.35 -16.98 34.12
N GLU A 12 2.03 -18.23 33.86
CA GLU A 12 2.91 -19.18 33.19
C GLU A 12 2.93 -18.96 31.68
N CYS A 13 4.03 -19.31 31.03
CA CYS A 13 4.17 -19.22 29.58
C CYS A 13 3.31 -20.28 28.89
N GLU A 14 2.44 -19.88 27.97
CA GLU A 14 1.59 -20.82 27.21
C GLU A 14 2.35 -21.68 26.19
N ARG A 15 3.69 -21.56 26.08
CA ARG A 15 4.48 -22.32 25.11
C ARG A 15 4.81 -23.71 25.66
N GLU A 16 4.52 -24.75 24.89
CA GLU A 16 4.95 -26.13 25.17
C GLU A 16 6.48 -26.21 25.40
N GLY A 17 6.87 -26.77 26.54
CA GLY A 17 8.27 -26.91 26.96
C GLY A 17 8.89 -25.63 27.54
N CYS A 18 8.11 -24.67 28.03
CA CYS A 18 8.60 -23.48 28.73
C CYS A 18 7.86 -23.27 30.05
N GLU A 19 8.58 -23.40 31.17
CA GLU A 19 8.02 -23.30 32.54
C GLU A 19 8.22 -21.90 33.17
N ASN A 20 8.64 -20.92 32.38
CA ASN A 20 8.90 -19.57 32.89
C ASN A 20 7.60 -18.83 33.19
N THR A 21 7.61 -18.07 34.29
CA THR A 21 6.52 -17.16 34.67
C THR A 21 6.83 -15.71 34.30
N PHE A 22 5.80 -14.88 34.15
CA PHE A 22 5.92 -13.45 33.85
C PHE A 22 4.74 -12.64 34.37
N GLU A 23 4.98 -11.35 34.61
CA GLU A 23 3.96 -10.42 35.11
C GLU A 23 3.04 -9.88 34.01
N VAL A 24 1.73 -9.89 34.28
CA VAL A 24 0.69 -9.39 33.38
C VAL A 24 -0.22 -8.42 34.11
N LYS A 25 -0.50 -7.27 33.49
CA LYS A 25 -1.51 -6.34 33.98
C LYS A 25 -2.91 -6.85 33.65
N VAL A 26 -3.65 -7.22 34.68
CA VAL A 26 -5.01 -7.74 34.58
C VAL A 26 -5.94 -6.59 34.18
N GLY A 27 -6.83 -6.83 33.22
CA GLY A 27 -7.74 -5.80 32.68
C GLY A 27 -7.14 -4.88 31.59
N ALA A 28 -5.88 -5.07 31.20
CA ALA A 28 -5.36 -4.44 30.00
C ALA A 28 -6.03 -5.03 28.73
N LYS A 29 -6.34 -4.18 27.74
CA LYS A 29 -6.95 -4.60 26.46
C LYS A 29 -6.17 -5.71 25.75
N TYR A 30 -4.85 -5.70 25.88
CA TYR A 30 -3.97 -6.71 25.32
C TYR A 30 -3.12 -7.33 26.44
N GLN A 31 -3.32 -8.61 26.69
CA GLN A 31 -2.54 -9.39 27.64
C GLN A 31 -1.49 -10.21 26.90
N LYS A 32 -0.26 -10.21 27.42
CA LYS A 32 0.81 -11.07 26.91
C LYS A 32 0.51 -12.51 27.34
N ARG A 33 0.76 -13.46 26.43
CA ARG A 33 0.57 -14.91 26.63
C ARG A 33 1.88 -15.68 26.81
N TYR A 34 2.98 -15.07 26.40
CA TYR A 34 4.30 -15.69 26.39
C TYR A 34 5.29 -14.85 27.18
N CYS A 35 6.22 -15.52 27.86
CA CYS A 35 7.26 -14.89 28.67
C CYS A 35 8.24 -14.03 27.84
N SER A 36 8.42 -14.33 26.55
CA SER A 36 9.34 -13.61 25.66
C SER A 36 8.89 -13.60 24.19
N PRO A 37 9.39 -12.64 23.37
CA PRO A 37 9.14 -12.63 21.92
C PRO A 37 9.60 -13.91 21.23
N ARG A 38 10.68 -14.55 21.71
CA ARG A 38 11.18 -15.83 21.19
C ARG A 38 10.15 -16.94 21.37
N CYS A 39 9.55 -17.06 22.57
CA CYS A 39 8.52 -18.07 22.84
C CYS A 39 7.27 -17.86 21.95
N ALA A 40 6.85 -16.60 21.75
CA ALA A 40 5.76 -16.27 20.83
C ALA A 40 6.07 -16.64 19.37
N ALA A 41 7.32 -16.42 18.92
CA ALA A 41 7.74 -16.76 17.56
C ALA A 41 7.78 -18.27 17.31
N LEU A 42 8.24 -19.04 18.30
CA LEU A 42 8.30 -20.50 18.22
C LEU A 42 6.89 -21.11 18.22
N ALA A 43 6.01 -20.67 19.13
CA ALA A 43 4.63 -21.14 19.19
C ALA A 43 3.85 -20.84 17.88
N THR A 44 4.09 -19.68 17.25
CA THR A 44 3.40 -19.30 16.00
C THR A 44 4.12 -19.78 14.73
N ARG A 45 5.20 -20.54 14.85
CA ARG A 45 6.05 -20.94 13.70
C ARG A 45 5.26 -21.78 12.69
N GLU A 46 4.48 -22.75 13.18
CA GLU A 46 3.69 -23.66 12.33
C GLU A 46 2.54 -22.93 11.62
N ALA A 47 1.80 -22.10 12.36
CA ALA A 47 0.76 -21.25 11.78
C ALA A 47 1.31 -20.30 10.69
N ARG A 48 2.55 -19.82 10.83
CA ARG A 48 3.22 -18.97 9.82
C ARG A 48 3.67 -19.75 8.58
N LYS A 49 4.04 -21.04 8.70
CA LYS A 49 4.46 -21.87 7.55
C LYS A 49 3.35 -21.96 6.51
N HIS A 50 2.10 -22.14 6.94
CA HIS A 50 0.95 -22.30 6.05
C HIS A 50 0.31 -20.97 5.63
N ARG A 51 0.74 -19.84 6.20
CA ARG A 51 0.24 -18.53 5.82
C ARG A 51 0.81 -18.15 4.46
N ARG A 52 0.06 -18.45 3.39
CA ARG A 52 0.34 -17.94 2.04
C ARG A 52 0.55 -16.42 2.16
N ARG A 53 1.71 -15.94 1.69
CA ARG A 53 1.90 -14.50 1.48
C ARG A 53 0.78 -14.08 0.52
N LYS A 54 -0.23 -13.35 1.02
CA LYS A 54 -1.13 -12.63 0.13
C LYS A 54 -0.22 -11.72 -0.66
N ARG A 55 0.03 -12.05 -1.94
CA ARG A 55 0.64 -11.11 -2.86
C ARG A 55 -0.22 -9.86 -2.72
N LYS A 56 0.37 -8.75 -2.29
CA LYS A 56 -0.27 -7.46 -2.54
C LYS A 56 -0.48 -7.49 -4.05
N PHE A 57 -1.71 -7.62 -4.51
CA PHE A 57 -2.01 -7.40 -5.92
C PHE A 57 -1.25 -6.13 -6.29
N PRO A 58 -0.52 -6.08 -7.42
CA PRO A 58 -0.02 -4.81 -7.88
C PRO A 58 -1.25 -3.90 -7.88
N LYS A 59 -1.15 -2.79 -7.15
CA LYS A 59 -2.13 -1.71 -7.22
C LYS A 59 -2.36 -1.55 -8.72
N ASN A 60 -3.61 -1.66 -9.15
CA ASN A 60 -3.96 -1.55 -10.56
C ASN A 60 -3.78 -0.08 -10.93
N ASP A 61 -2.53 0.39 -10.93
CA ASP A 61 -2.09 1.60 -11.59
C ASP A 61 -2.31 1.25 -13.05
N LYS A 62 -3.51 1.54 -13.53
CA LYS A 62 -3.81 1.58 -14.95
C LYS A 62 -2.71 2.47 -15.51
N ARG A 63 -1.65 1.88 -16.07
CA ARG A 63 -0.75 2.57 -16.98
C ARG A 63 -1.70 3.21 -17.97
N LYS A 64 -1.86 4.54 -17.91
CA LYS A 64 -2.56 5.27 -18.96
C LYS A 64 -1.80 4.87 -20.21
N LEU A 65 -2.40 4.03 -21.05
CA LEU A 65 -1.87 3.77 -22.37
C LEU A 65 -1.90 5.13 -23.05
N GLU A 66 -0.73 5.77 -23.12
CA GLU A 66 -0.55 7.02 -23.84
C GLU A 66 -0.97 6.74 -25.28
N LYS A 67 -2.08 7.34 -25.70
CA LYS A 67 -2.52 7.27 -27.09
C LYS A 67 -1.46 7.97 -27.93
N LYS A 68 -0.82 7.22 -28.83
CA LYS A 68 0.14 7.75 -29.82
C LYS A 68 -0.49 8.09 -31.16
N VAL A 69 -1.80 7.85 -31.29
CA VAL A 69 -2.57 8.05 -32.52
C VAL A 69 -3.70 9.00 -32.20
N TYR A 70 -3.76 10.12 -32.92
CA TYR A 70 -4.78 11.15 -32.75
C TYR A 70 -5.54 11.34 -34.07
N SER A 71 -6.87 11.50 -33.98
CA SER A 71 -7.69 11.96 -35.10
C SER A 71 -7.90 13.48 -35.05
N ILE A 72 -8.39 14.07 -36.13
CA ILE A 72 -8.76 15.51 -36.18
C ILE A 72 -9.82 15.82 -35.10
N SER A 73 -10.81 14.94 -34.92
CA SER A 73 -11.84 15.08 -33.89
C SER A 73 -11.27 15.00 -32.48
N ASP A 74 -10.23 14.18 -32.25
CA ASP A 74 -9.55 14.12 -30.95
C ASP A 74 -8.83 15.43 -30.62
N LEU A 75 -8.20 16.07 -31.62
CA LEU A 75 -7.51 17.36 -31.45
C LEU A 75 -8.46 18.50 -31.11
N GLN A 76 -9.68 18.49 -31.67
CA GLN A 76 -10.71 19.51 -31.39
C GLN A 76 -11.22 19.47 -29.94
N ASN A 77 -11.02 18.35 -29.22
CA ASN A 77 -11.42 18.24 -27.81
C ASN A 77 -10.42 18.88 -26.83
N TYR A 78 -9.24 19.29 -27.30
CA TYR A 78 -8.25 19.95 -26.46
C TYR A 78 -8.35 21.47 -26.63
N PRO A 79 -8.62 22.23 -25.56
CA PRO A 79 -8.66 23.69 -25.64
C PRO A 79 -7.26 24.22 -25.94
N VAL A 80 -7.21 25.24 -26.79
CA VAL A 80 -5.99 26.02 -27.04
C VAL A 80 -5.80 26.98 -25.87
N ASN A 81 -4.75 26.77 -25.09
CA ASN A 81 -4.39 27.67 -24.00
C ASN A 81 -3.38 28.69 -24.51
N PHE A 82 -3.77 29.97 -24.55
CA PHE A 82 -2.88 31.07 -24.97
C PHE A 82 -2.12 31.71 -23.80
N ASP A 83 -2.54 31.42 -22.56
CA ASP A 83 -1.93 31.96 -21.34
C ASP A 83 -0.72 31.14 -20.86
N ASP A 84 -0.62 29.86 -21.27
CA ASP A 84 0.52 29.00 -20.98
C ASP A 84 1.62 29.23 -22.02
N PRO A 85 2.90 29.46 -21.62
CA PRO A 85 4.00 29.68 -22.56
C PRO A 85 4.24 28.47 -23.48
N ASP A 86 3.86 27.27 -23.05
CA ASP A 86 3.97 26.03 -23.81
C ASP A 86 2.72 25.75 -24.68
N GLY A 87 1.70 26.61 -24.67
CA GLY A 87 0.47 26.46 -25.46
C GLY A 87 -0.48 25.35 -24.98
N GLY A 88 -0.18 24.74 -23.82
CA GLY A 88 -0.96 23.66 -23.21
C GLY A 88 -0.89 22.32 -23.98
N LYS A 89 -1.74 21.38 -23.57
CA LYS A 89 -1.76 20.01 -24.14
C LYS A 89 -2.02 19.95 -25.64
N PHE A 90 -2.78 20.89 -26.17
CA PHE A 90 -3.03 20.97 -27.61
C PHE A 90 -1.73 21.23 -28.38
N ALA A 91 -0.95 22.23 -27.95
CA ALA A 91 0.33 22.56 -28.57
C ALA A 91 1.36 21.44 -28.38
N GLU A 92 1.42 20.81 -27.20
CA GLU A 92 2.27 19.63 -26.95
C GLU A 92 1.99 18.49 -27.94
N ILE A 93 0.71 18.15 -28.15
CA ILE A 93 0.33 17.07 -29.08
C ILE A 93 0.68 17.46 -30.53
N CYS A 94 0.41 18.70 -30.95
CA CYS A 94 0.76 19.19 -32.29
C CYS A 94 2.27 19.17 -32.53
N ASN A 95 3.07 19.63 -31.56
CA ASN A 95 4.53 19.60 -31.64
C ASN A 95 5.07 18.17 -31.70
N ALA A 96 4.51 17.25 -30.91
CA ALA A 96 4.88 15.85 -30.94
C ALA A 96 4.48 15.14 -32.26
N ILE A 97 3.38 15.55 -32.90
CA ILE A 97 3.02 15.10 -34.26
C ILE A 97 4.05 15.63 -35.27
N LEU A 98 4.43 16.90 -35.20
CA LEU A 98 5.44 17.50 -36.08
C LEU A 98 6.83 16.85 -35.90
N ASN A 99 7.18 16.46 -34.67
CA ASN A 99 8.40 15.73 -34.35
C ASN A 99 8.35 14.22 -34.73
N GLY A 100 7.21 13.72 -35.21
CA GLY A 100 7.04 12.32 -35.62
C GLY A 100 6.84 11.33 -34.47
N GLU A 101 6.60 11.80 -33.25
CA GLU A 101 6.37 10.96 -32.07
C GLU A 101 4.94 10.41 -32.01
N TYR A 102 3.98 11.15 -32.60
CA TYR A 102 2.58 10.78 -32.71
C TYR A 102 2.10 10.77 -34.16
N THR A 103 1.14 9.92 -34.47
CA THR A 103 0.54 9.82 -35.80
C THR A 103 -0.83 10.49 -35.84
N LEU A 104 -1.01 11.36 -36.82
CA LEU A 104 -2.30 11.96 -37.16
C LEU A 104 -3.00 11.08 -38.20
N VAL A 105 -4.23 10.64 -37.91
CA VAL A 105 -5.08 9.95 -38.89
C VAL A 105 -6.16 10.92 -39.36
N GLY A 106 -6.07 11.33 -40.62
CA GLY A 106 -7.12 12.06 -41.32
C GLY A 106 -8.06 11.09 -42.02
N ILE A 107 -9.35 11.20 -41.73
CA ILE A 107 -10.41 10.83 -42.67
C ILE A 107 -11.00 12.16 -43.15
#